data_AF-A0A2W4PA52-F1
#
_entry.id   AF-A0A2W4PA52-F1
#
_cell.length_a   1.000
_cell.length_b   1.000
_cell.length_c   1.000
_cell.angle_alpha   90.00
_cell.angle_beta   90.00
_cell.angle_gamma   90.00
#
_symmetry.space_group_name_H-M   'P 1'
#
loop_
_entity.id
_entity.type
_entity.pdbx_description
1 polymer ?
#
loop_
_entity_poly.entity_id
_entity_poly.type
_entity_poly.pdbx_seq_one_letter_code
_entity_poly.pdbx_strand_id
1 'polypeptide(L)'
;MKVVLDTNIFVAAGFNARSHSAAILTAIRNGNLTLVWNAEVRAETRAILNRIPKLSWAVVADLFAPEGEYGGPTCPECYGQIVDPDDRKFAALAAATGATLVSNDVHLLAVRDRLDVPVRTPREVIFTDQGRLSSRA
;
A
#
# COMPACT_ATOMS: atom_id res chain seq x y z
N MET A 1 -2.43 -8.29 -9.13
CA MET A 1 -1.05 -7.97 -8.68
C MET A 1 -1.06 -7.73 -7.18
N LYS A 2 -0.01 -8.11 -6.42
CA LYS A 2 0.06 -7.89 -4.97
C LYS A 2 0.63 -6.50 -4.65
N VAL A 3 -0.02 -5.78 -3.75
CA VAL A 3 0.41 -4.45 -3.30
C VAL A 3 0.40 -4.36 -1.79
N VAL A 4 1.41 -3.70 -1.23
CA VAL A 4 1.38 -3.18 0.14
C VAL A 4 1.10 -1.70 0.03
N LEU A 5 0.12 -1.20 0.78
CA LEU A 5 -0.21 0.22 0.79
C LEU A 5 0.38 0.86 2.03
N ASP A 6 1.10 1.96 1.83
CA ASP A 6 1.38 2.93 2.88
C ASP A 6 0.05 3.51 3.40
N THR A 7 -0.01 3.83 4.70
CA THR A 7 -1.16 4.48 5.32
C THR A 7 -1.56 5.77 4.59
N ASN A 8 -0.59 6.51 4.05
CA ASN A 8 -0.83 7.74 3.28
C ASN A 8 -1.73 7.53 2.07
N ILE A 9 -1.77 6.33 1.50
CA ILE A 9 -2.67 6.01 0.39
C ILE A 9 -4.13 6.01 0.85
N PHE A 10 -4.42 5.40 2.00
CA PHE A 10 -5.77 5.40 2.58
C PHE A 10 -6.22 6.82 2.96
N VAL A 11 -5.32 7.59 3.56
CA VAL A 11 -5.58 8.99 3.93
C VAL A 11 -5.89 9.83 2.69
N ALA A 12 -5.04 9.78 1.67
CA ALA A 12 -5.24 10.53 0.42
C ALA A 12 -6.53 10.12 -0.30
N ALA A 13 -6.86 8.83 -0.34
CA ALA A 13 -8.10 8.33 -0.92
C ALA A 13 -9.33 8.85 -0.18
N GLY A 14 -9.28 8.92 1.15
CA GLY A 14 -10.37 9.42 1.99
C GLY A 14 -10.66 10.91 1.82
N PHE A 15 -9.63 11.73 1.52
CA PHE A 15 -9.82 13.16 1.25
C PHE A 15 -10.21 13.47 -0.20
N ASN A 16 -9.80 12.65 -1.16
CA ASN A 16 -10.13 12.85 -2.57
C ASN A 16 -10.49 11.54 -3.26
N ALA A 17 -11.80 11.29 -3.39
CA ALA A 17 -12.36 10.11 -4.05
C ALA A 17 -12.02 10.01 -5.56
N ARG A 18 -11.55 11.08 -6.19
CA ARG A 18 -11.09 11.10 -7.60
C ARG A 18 -9.58 10.95 -7.75
N SER A 19 -8.84 10.75 -6.65
CA SER A 19 -7.39 10.57 -6.68
C SER A 19 -6.99 9.19 -7.21
N HIS A 20 -5.74 9.07 -7.66
CA HIS A 20 -5.15 7.76 -8.00
C HIS A 20 -5.10 6.84 -6.77
N SER A 21 -4.96 7.38 -5.55
CA SER A 21 -5.06 6.58 -4.31
C SER A 21 -6.43 5.95 -4.16
N ALA A 22 -7.51 6.71 -4.41
CA ALA A 22 -8.86 6.15 -4.40
C ALA A 22 -9.06 5.09 -5.50
N ALA A 23 -8.47 5.30 -6.68
CA ALA A 23 -8.48 4.30 -7.75
C ALA A 23 -7.78 2.98 -7.36
N ILE A 24 -6.69 3.04 -6.58
CA ILE A 24 -6.04 1.84 -6.03
C ILE A 24 -6.98 1.07 -5.12
N LEU A 25 -7.69 1.75 -4.22
CA LEU A 25 -8.65 1.09 -3.32
C LEU A 25 -9.78 0.42 -4.11
N THR A 26 -10.30 1.10 -5.14
CA THR A 26 -11.30 0.53 -6.05
C THR A 26 -10.77 -0.69 -6.81
N ALA A 27 -9.53 -0.65 -7.30
CA ALA A 27 -8.91 -1.79 -7.97
C ALA A 27 -8.70 -3.00 -7.03
N ILE A 28 -8.45 -2.76 -5.74
CA ILE A 28 -8.41 -3.82 -4.72
C ILE A 28 -9.81 -4.41 -4.52
N ARG A 29 -10.84 -3.58 -4.36
CA ARG A 29 -12.23 -4.04 -4.22
C ARG A 29 -12.70 -4.90 -5.38
N ASN A 30 -12.30 -4.52 -6.59
CA ASN A 30 -12.67 -5.22 -7.80
C ASN A 30 -11.83 -6.49 -8.04
N GLY A 31 -10.85 -6.78 -7.19
CA GLY A 31 -9.96 -7.93 -7.32
C GLY A 31 -8.87 -7.81 -8.38
N ASN A 32 -8.71 -6.64 -9.01
CA ASN A 32 -7.60 -6.37 -9.95
C ASN A 32 -6.25 -6.32 -9.21
N LEU A 33 -6.27 -5.79 -7.99
CA LEU A 33 -5.15 -5.78 -7.06
C LEU A 33 -5.49 -6.59 -5.81
N THR A 34 -4.46 -7.14 -5.17
CA THR A 34 -4.58 -7.82 -3.88
C THR A 34 -3.79 -7.02 -2.85
N LEU A 35 -4.49 -6.46 -1.87
CA LEU A 35 -3.83 -5.85 -0.71
C LEU A 35 -3.16 -6.94 0.12
N VAL A 36 -1.85 -6.84 0.27
CA VAL A 36 -1.10 -7.62 1.24
C VAL A 36 -0.99 -6.81 2.53
N TRP A 37 -1.28 -7.46 3.64
CA TRP A 37 -1.27 -6.84 4.96
C TRP A 37 -0.83 -7.85 6.02
N ASN A 38 -0.31 -7.36 7.14
CA ASN A 38 -0.11 -8.14 8.36
C ASN A 38 -0.85 -7.45 9.53
N ALA A 39 -0.92 -8.12 10.68
CA ALA A 39 -1.65 -7.60 11.85
C ALA A 39 -1.17 -6.21 12.28
N GLU A 40 0.14 -5.96 12.22
CA GLU A 40 0.76 -4.69 12.57
C GLU A 40 0.32 -3.54 11.64
N VAL A 41 0.50 -3.70 10.33
CA VAL A 41 0.10 -2.72 9.30
C VAL A 41 -1.40 -2.43 9.37
N ARG A 42 -2.23 -3.47 9.56
CA ARG A 42 -3.69 -3.30 9.69
C ARG A 42 -4.05 -2.50 10.95
N ALA A 43 -3.43 -2.81 12.09
CA ALA A 43 -3.70 -2.14 13.35
C ALA A 43 -3.29 -0.66 13.30
N GLU A 44 -2.14 -0.35 12.71
CA GLU A 44 -1.67 1.02 12.54
C GLU A 44 -2.55 1.80 11.57
N THR A 45 -2.88 1.24 10.40
CA THR A 45 -3.78 1.89 9.43
C THR A 45 -5.10 2.24 10.11
N ARG A 46 -5.68 1.31 10.88
CA ARG A 46 -6.89 1.54 11.66
C ARG A 46 -6.71 2.67 12.68
N ALA A 47 -5.60 2.67 13.41
CA ALA A 47 -5.32 3.69 14.42
C ALA A 47 -5.20 5.09 13.80
N ILE A 48 -4.49 5.23 12.69
CA ILE A 48 -4.29 6.50 11.98
C ILE A 48 -5.62 7.02 11.42
N LEU A 49 -6.38 6.18 10.71
CA LEU A 49 -7.66 6.59 10.13
C LEU A 49 -8.68 7.03 11.19
N ASN A 50 -8.69 6.39 12.36
CA ASN A 50 -9.58 6.79 13.45
C ASN A 50 -9.16 8.10 14.15
N ARG A 51 -7.90 8.53 14.00
CA ARG A 51 -7.40 9.80 14.57
C ARG A 51 -7.72 11.01 13.71
N ILE A 52 -7.94 10.82 12.41
CA ILE A 52 -8.14 11.92 11.46
C ILE A 52 -9.64 12.21 11.30
N PRO A 53 -10.12 13.41 11.68
CA PRO A 53 -11.51 13.78 11.46
C PRO A 53 -11.88 13.66 9.97
N LYS A 54 -13.08 13.13 9.69
CA LYS A 54 -13.64 12.84 8.35
C LYS A 54 -13.17 11.53 7.71
N LEU A 55 -12.18 10.83 8.29
CA LEU A 55 -11.83 9.48 7.85
C LEU A 55 -12.51 8.43 8.73
N SER A 56 -12.69 7.23 8.18
CA SER A 56 -13.30 6.12 8.89
C SER A 56 -12.69 4.80 8.46
N TRP A 57 -12.19 4.04 9.43
CA TRP A 57 -11.72 2.67 9.22
C TRP A 57 -12.79 1.80 8.55
N ALA A 58 -14.07 1.98 8.89
CA ALA A 58 -15.16 1.17 8.35
C ALA A 58 -15.28 1.26 6.83
N VAL A 59 -14.82 2.37 6.23
CA VAL A 59 -14.85 2.59 4.78
C VAL A 59 -13.79 1.78 4.05
N VAL A 60 -12.76 1.25 4.72
CA VAL A 60 -11.66 0.51 4.09
C VAL A 60 -11.40 -0.86 4.72
N ALA A 61 -12.14 -1.21 5.77
CA ALA A 61 -11.97 -2.45 6.50
C ALA A 61 -12.15 -3.69 5.60
N ASP A 62 -13.01 -3.58 4.60
CA ASP A 62 -13.29 -4.63 3.59
C ASP A 62 -12.07 -4.96 2.72
N LEU A 63 -11.13 -4.02 2.57
CA LEU A 63 -9.93 -4.23 1.76
C LEU A 63 -8.94 -5.22 2.42
N PHE A 64 -9.04 -5.40 3.74
CA PHE A 64 -8.18 -6.29 4.53
C PHE A 64 -8.76 -7.71 4.58
N ALA A 65 -8.93 -8.29 3.39
CA ALA A 65 -9.48 -9.63 3.23
C ALA A 65 -8.45 -10.71 3.66
N PRO A 66 -8.89 -11.86 4.21
CA PRO A 66 -8.00 -12.93 4.68
C PRO A 66 -7.01 -13.44 3.63
N GLU A 67 -7.36 -13.40 2.35
CA GLU A 67 -6.52 -13.82 1.22
C GLU A 67 -5.24 -12.97 1.08
N GLY A 68 -5.28 -11.75 1.62
CA GLY A 68 -4.16 -10.81 1.66
C GLY A 68 -3.34 -10.87 2.96
N GLU A 69 -3.78 -11.64 3.95
CA GLU A 69 -3.12 -11.70 5.25
C GLU A 69 -1.79 -12.45 5.17
N TYR A 70 -0.74 -11.83 5.67
CA TYR A 70 0.57 -12.43 5.82
C TYR A 70 0.95 -12.55 7.29
N GLY A 71 1.04 -13.79 7.77
CA GLY A 71 1.46 -14.12 9.14
C GLY A 71 2.93 -14.55 9.26
N GLY A 72 3.71 -14.45 8.19
CA GLY A 72 5.12 -14.83 8.20
C GLY A 72 6.04 -13.74 8.79
N PRO A 73 7.32 -14.05 8.99
CA PRO A 73 8.28 -13.10 9.53
C PRO A 73 8.56 -11.96 8.54
N THR A 74 8.76 -10.76 9.07
CA THR A 74 9.27 -9.59 8.35
C THR A 74 10.55 -9.09 9.04
N CYS A 75 11.36 -8.28 8.35
CA CYS A 75 12.54 -7.64 8.91
C CYS A 75 12.52 -6.13 8.66
N PRO A 76 11.73 -5.33 9.41
CA PRO A 76 11.77 -3.86 9.30
C PRO A 76 13.19 -3.31 9.50
N GLU A 77 13.99 -3.99 10.32
CA GLU A 77 15.34 -3.54 10.71
C GLU A 77 16.34 -3.68 9.56
N CYS A 78 16.03 -4.53 8.58
CA CYS A 78 16.77 -4.66 7.33
C CYS A 78 16.61 -3.43 6.41
N TYR A 79 15.66 -2.53 6.71
CA TYR A 79 15.36 -1.33 5.91
C TYR A 79 15.86 -0.03 6.55
N GLY A 80 17.04 -0.06 7.18
CA GLY A 80 17.63 1.09 7.87
C GLY A 80 17.88 2.33 7.00
N GLN A 81 17.93 2.18 5.68
CA GLN A 81 18.00 3.28 4.71
C GLN A 81 16.70 4.13 4.64
N ILE A 82 15.57 3.59 5.11
CA ILE A 82 14.34 4.37 5.30
C ILE A 82 14.48 5.13 6.61
N VAL A 83 14.43 6.46 6.50
CA VAL A 83 14.70 7.38 7.62
C VAL A 83 13.64 7.22 8.72
N ASP A 84 12.36 7.16 8.33
CA ASP A 84 11.27 6.92 9.27
C ASP A 84 11.20 5.42 9.65
N PRO A 85 11.42 5.05 10.92
CA PRO A 85 11.29 3.68 11.37
C PRO A 85 9.89 3.10 11.15
N ASP A 86 8.84 3.93 11.23
CA ASP A 86 7.46 3.47 11.08
C ASP A 86 7.18 3.05 9.63
N ASP A 87 7.90 3.59 8.64
CA ASP A 87 7.72 3.23 7.23
C ASP A 87 8.41 1.89 6.86
N ARG A 88 9.40 1.46 7.65
CA ARG A 88 10.21 0.27 7.36
C ARG A 88 9.41 -1.01 7.26
N LYS A 89 8.36 -1.14 8.08
CA LYS A 89 7.51 -2.33 8.11
C LYS A 89 6.74 -2.54 6.81
N PHE A 90 6.40 -1.47 6.08
CA PHE A 90 5.74 -1.61 4.77
C PHE A 90 6.71 -2.17 3.73
N ALA A 91 7.97 -1.70 3.72
CA ALA A 91 8.99 -2.24 2.83
C ALA A 91 9.34 -3.69 3.18
N ALA A 92 9.48 -4.01 4.47
CA ALA A 92 9.73 -5.37 4.93
C ALA A 92 8.59 -6.34 4.56
N LEU A 93 7.33 -5.90 4.71
CA LEU A 93 6.19 -6.69 4.29
C LEU A 93 6.15 -6.87 2.77
N ALA A 94 6.48 -5.83 2.00
CA ALA A 94 6.56 -5.91 0.54
C ALA A 94 7.61 -6.93 0.09
N ALA A 95 8.80 -6.94 0.70
CA ALA A 95 9.84 -7.91 0.40
C ALA A 95 9.45 -9.34 0.75
N ALA A 96 8.92 -9.54 1.97
CA ALA A 96 8.53 -10.87 2.45
C ALA A 96 7.45 -11.53 1.58
N THR A 97 6.70 -10.73 0.80
CA THR A 97 5.56 -11.20 0.00
C THR A 97 5.71 -11.00 -1.50
N GLY A 98 6.82 -10.40 -1.95
CA GLY A 98 7.04 -10.02 -3.35
C GLY A 98 6.04 -8.99 -3.87
N ALA A 99 5.42 -8.21 -2.99
CA ALA A 99 4.45 -7.19 -3.33
C ALA A 99 5.15 -5.88 -3.76
N THR A 100 4.43 -5.03 -4.49
CA THR A 100 4.87 -3.65 -4.74
C THR A 100 4.39 -2.75 -3.60
N LEU A 101 5.31 -1.99 -3.01
CA LEU A 101 4.97 -0.96 -2.04
C LEU A 101 4.42 0.27 -2.79
N VAL A 102 3.24 0.73 -2.39
CA VAL A 102 2.59 1.91 -2.97
C VAL A 102 2.58 3.04 -1.96
N SER A 103 3.21 4.17 -2.31
CA SER A 103 3.30 5.34 -1.45
C SER A 103 3.32 6.64 -2.26
N ASN A 104 2.92 7.76 -1.63
CA ASN A 104 3.12 9.12 -2.13
C ASN A 104 4.21 9.86 -1.34
N ASP A 105 4.85 9.22 -0.35
CA ASP A 105 5.86 9.84 0.49
C ASP A 105 7.14 10.11 -0.30
N VAL A 106 7.56 11.39 -0.34
CA VAL A 106 8.72 11.83 -1.12
C VAL A 106 10.04 11.30 -0.57
N HIS A 107 10.15 11.10 0.74
CA HIS A 107 11.34 10.57 1.40
C HIS A 107 11.49 9.08 1.09
N LEU A 108 10.39 8.31 1.16
CA LEU A 108 10.38 6.91 0.78
C LEU A 108 10.65 6.73 -0.73
N LEU A 109 10.02 7.55 -1.57
CA LEU A 109 10.23 7.52 -3.02
C LEU A 109 11.67 7.90 -3.42
N ALA A 110 12.31 8.81 -2.68
CA ALA A 110 13.70 9.22 -2.95
C ALA A 110 14.71 8.09 -2.72
N VAL A 111 14.40 7.10 -1.87
CA VAL A 111 15.28 5.95 -1.60
C VAL A 111 14.88 4.70 -2.37
N ARG A 112 13.81 4.73 -3.18
CA ARG A 112 13.25 3.53 -3.82
C ARG A 112 14.25 2.73 -4.65
N ASP A 113 15.18 3.40 -5.33
CA ASP A 113 16.19 2.76 -6.19
C ASP A 113 17.29 2.05 -5.38
N ARG A 114 17.32 2.25 -4.06
CA ARG A 114 18.22 1.59 -3.11
C ARG A 114 17.54 0.44 -2.37
N LEU A 115 16.25 0.23 -2.59
CA LEU A 115 15.48 -0.84 -1.98
C LEU A 115 15.46 -2.06 -2.91
N ASP A 116 15.43 -3.24 -2.32
CA ASP A 116 15.22 -4.51 -3.02
C ASP A 116 13.74 -4.77 -3.36
N VAL A 117 12.86 -3.83 -3.00
CA VAL A 117 11.42 -3.88 -3.27
C VAL A 117 10.99 -2.81 -4.27
N PRO A 118 10.05 -3.11 -5.18
CA PRO A 118 9.47 -2.09 -6.04
C PRO A 118 8.64 -1.11 -5.20
N VAL A 119 8.99 0.19 -5.24
CA VAL A 119 8.16 1.27 -4.69
C VAL A 119 7.61 2.11 -5.82
N ARG A 120 6.29 2.29 -5.84
CA ARG A 120 5.57 3.04 -6.88
C ARG A 120 4.56 4.01 -6.29
N THR A 121 4.31 5.07 -7.01
CA THR A 121 3.17 5.95 -6.78
C THR A 121 1.86 5.26 -7.20
N PRO A 122 0.71 5.65 -6.63
CA PRO A 122 -0.60 5.18 -7.09
C PRO A 122 -0.81 5.40 -8.59
N ARG A 123 -0.31 6.53 -9.12
CA ARG A 123 -0.36 6.83 -10.55
C ARG A 123 0.36 5.76 -11.37
N GLU A 124 1.63 5.49 -11.06
CA GLU A 124 2.42 4.49 -11.78
C GLU A 124 1.76 3.11 -11.78
N VAL A 125 1.14 2.70 -10.67
CA VAL A 125 0.42 1.41 -10.58
C VAL A 125 -0.82 1.38 -11.47
N ILE A 126 -1.69 2.39 -11.40
CA ILE A 126 -2.93 2.45 -12.19
C ILE A 126 -2.65 2.49 -13.70
N PHE A 127 -1.67 3.29 -14.14
CA PHE A 127 -1.32 3.38 -15.56
C PHE A 127 -0.67 2.10 -16.09
N THR A 128 0.07 1.36 -15.26
CA THR A 128 0.66 0.07 -15.67
C THR A 128 -0.41 -1.02 -15.86
N ASP A 129 -1.46 -1.03 -15.03
CA ASP A 129 -2.54 -2.03 -15.12
C ASP A 129 -3.42 -1.82 -16.36
N GLN A 130 -3.73 -0.55 -16.69
CA GLN A 130 -4.50 -0.19 -17.89
C GLN A 130 -3.79 -0.63 -19.19
N GLY A 131 -2.46 -0.55 -19.24
CA GLY A 131 -1.67 -1.02 -20.39
C GLY A 131 -1.68 -2.55 -20.60
N ARG A 132 -1.98 -3.35 -19.57
CA ARG A 132 -2.12 -4.83 -19.67
C ARG A 132 -3.50 -5.26 -20.16
N LEU A 133 -4.53 -4.43 -19.98
CA LEU A 133 -5.90 -4.72 -20.44
C LEU A 133 -6.09 -4.41 -21.93
N SER A 134 -5.28 -3.52 -22.52
CA SER A 134 -5.34 -3.18 -23.95
C SER A 134 -4.60 -4.18 -24.87
N SER A 135 -3.85 -5.12 -24.33
CA SER A 135 -3.06 -6.12 -25.09
C SER A 135 -3.68 -7.51 -25.11
N ARG A 136 -4.99 -7.64 -24.82
CA ARG A 136 -5.74 -8.90 -24.86
C ARG A 136 -6.99 -8.82 -25.76
N ALA A 137 -7.02 -7.89 -26.71
CA ALA A 137 -8.01 -7.85 -27.79
C ALA A 137 -7.46 -8.54 -29.04
#